data_AF-A0A7C5MIL5-F1
#
_entry.id   AF-A0A7C5MIL5-F1
#
_cell.length_a   1.000
_cell.length_b   1.000
_cell.length_c   1.000
_cell.angle_alpha   90.00
_cell.angle_beta   90.00
_cell.angle_gamma   90.00
#
_symmetry.space_group_name_H-M   'P 1'
#
loop_
_entity.id
_entity.type
_entity.pdbx_description
1 polymer ?
#
loop_
_entity_poly.entity_id
_entity_poly.type
_entity_poly.pdbx_seq_one_letter_code
_entity_poly.pdbx_strand_id
1 'polypeptide(L)'
;MPPESERYLEKLETALDLEHQAEAQERCRRVFAFQEVERLPEIRQGMAQAPDQDWPDWPYNDTFNDPEKMLLSQLRGPFFHNQLRDDAPLNIRSNYGTVILPSILGGSYQLTENSLPWAHHLANRREVEELVDRGVPDLRAGLGGRCFETAAYYRRRLAPYPKLRSAIAIYHPDLQGPFDVAHLLWGHDIFLGLFDSPDLVHRLLALITEAYRAYMRAWKAFIGEGNDWTTHWDYYIRG
;
A
#
# COMPACT_ATOMS: atom_id res chain seq x y z
N MET A 1 22.15 -2.13 24.61
CA MET A 1 22.04 -1.42 23.33
C MET A 1 20.62 -1.63 22.84
N PRO A 2 19.86 -0.58 22.52
CA PRO A 2 18.57 -0.74 21.86
C PRO A 2 18.75 -1.55 20.57
N PRO A 3 17.79 -2.40 20.15
CA PRO A 3 17.72 -2.92 18.79
C PRO A 3 17.99 -1.82 17.75
N GLU A 4 18.67 -2.16 16.65
CA GLU A 4 19.05 -1.20 15.60
C GLU A 4 17.85 -0.40 15.07
N SER A 5 16.65 -1.00 15.08
CA SER A 5 15.40 -0.33 14.70
C SER A 5 14.99 0.79 15.63
N GLU A 6 15.21 0.67 16.94
CA GLU A 6 14.82 1.69 17.93
C GLU A 6 15.60 2.98 17.71
N ARG A 7 16.88 2.88 17.35
CA ARG A 7 17.71 4.04 16.98
C ARG A 7 17.09 4.84 15.83
N TYR A 8 16.63 4.17 14.77
CA TYR A 8 16.05 4.85 13.61
C TYR A 8 14.65 5.40 13.89
N LEU A 9 13.85 4.70 14.69
CA LEU A 9 12.54 5.22 15.14
C LEU A 9 12.70 6.46 16.02
N GLU A 10 13.64 6.45 16.99
CA GLU A 10 13.97 7.63 17.81
C GLU A 10 14.48 8.81 16.97
N LYS A 11 15.30 8.52 15.95
CA LYS A 11 15.81 9.51 15.00
C LYS A 11 14.69 10.22 14.26
N LEU A 12 13.75 9.47 13.67
CA LEU A 12 12.61 10.07 12.96
C LEU A 12 11.64 10.76 13.93
N GLU A 13 11.33 10.17 15.08
CA GLU A 13 10.51 10.79 16.13
C GLU A 13 11.05 12.17 16.53
N THR A 14 12.36 12.28 16.71
CA THR A 14 13.01 13.55 17.07
C THR A 14 12.88 14.58 15.93
N ALA A 15 13.10 14.14 14.69
CA ALA A 15 13.13 15.00 13.51
C ALA A 15 11.75 15.44 13.00
N LEU A 16 10.66 14.75 13.37
CA LEU A 16 9.32 15.04 12.87
C LEU A 16 8.85 16.47 13.20
N ASP A 17 8.46 17.19 12.15
CA ASP A 17 7.83 18.52 12.20
C ASP A 17 6.31 18.38 11.98
N LEU A 18 5.56 18.25 13.08
CA LEU A 18 4.11 18.04 13.02
C LEU A 18 3.34 19.26 12.48
N GLU A 19 3.87 20.47 12.66
CA GLU A 19 3.25 21.70 12.18
C GLU A 19 3.28 21.74 10.65
N HIS A 20 4.47 21.51 10.08
CA HIS A 20 4.63 21.39 8.64
C HIS A 20 3.74 20.29 8.04
N GLN A 21 3.64 19.14 8.70
CA GLN A 21 2.78 18.04 8.22
C GLN A 21 1.29 18.41 8.22
N ALA A 22 0.81 19.11 9.23
CA ALA A 22 -0.57 19.59 9.28
C ALA A 22 -0.85 20.61 8.17
N GLU A 23 0.08 21.54 7.91
CA GLU A 23 -0.02 22.51 6.82
C GLU A 23 -0.03 21.85 5.44
N ALA A 24 0.86 20.88 5.22
CA ALA A 24 0.93 20.09 3.98
C ALA A 24 -0.38 19.32 3.73
N GLN A 25 -0.90 18.67 4.76
CA GLN A 25 -2.17 17.94 4.68
C GLN A 25 -3.33 18.87 4.34
N GLU A 26 -3.42 20.04 5.00
CA GLU A 26 -4.47 21.02 4.74
C GLU A 26 -4.37 21.60 3.32
N ARG A 27 -3.16 21.89 2.84
CA ARG A 27 -2.92 22.34 1.46
C ARG A 27 -3.43 21.32 0.46
N CYS A 28 -3.08 20.05 0.64
CA CYS A 28 -3.58 18.97 -0.20
C CYS A 28 -5.11 18.88 -0.16
N ARG A 29 -5.72 18.95 1.04
CA ARG A 29 -7.18 18.93 1.19
C ARG A 29 -7.87 20.05 0.41
N ARG A 30 -7.37 21.27 0.51
CA ARG A 30 -7.90 22.42 -0.23
C ARG A 30 -7.82 22.22 -1.74
N VAL A 31 -6.70 21.71 -2.25
CA VAL A 31 -6.55 21.40 -3.69
C VAL A 31 -7.56 20.36 -4.15
N PHE A 32 -7.70 19.23 -3.44
CA PHE A 32 -8.68 18.20 -3.80
C PHE A 32 -10.14 18.61 -3.54
N ALA A 33 -10.36 19.70 -2.79
CA ALA A 33 -11.66 20.34 -2.64
C ALA A 33 -11.92 21.47 -3.65
N PHE A 34 -11.01 21.69 -4.62
CA PHE A 34 -11.06 22.79 -5.59
C PHE A 34 -11.14 24.18 -4.96
N GLN A 35 -10.53 24.34 -3.78
CA GLN A 35 -10.42 25.62 -3.10
C GLN A 35 -9.14 26.32 -3.52
N GLU A 36 -9.16 27.66 -3.50
CA GLU A 36 -7.97 28.47 -3.75
C GLU A 36 -6.88 28.12 -2.74
N VAL A 37 -5.61 28.13 -3.17
CA VAL A 37 -4.43 27.93 -2.32
C VAL A 37 -3.34 28.90 -2.75
N GLU A 38 -2.50 29.34 -1.81
CA GLU A 38 -1.39 30.26 -2.09
C GLU A 38 -0.36 29.66 -3.05
N ARG A 39 -0.06 28.36 -2.87
CA ARG A 39 0.74 27.54 -3.79
C ARG A 39 0.19 26.12 -3.83
N LEU A 40 0.44 25.44 -4.95
CA LEU A 40 0.15 24.01 -5.08
C LEU A 40 1.05 23.17 -4.16
N PRO A 41 0.57 21.98 -3.71
CA PRO A 41 1.41 20.97 -3.09
C PRO A 41 2.59 20.60 -4.00
N GLU A 42 3.78 20.55 -3.41
CA GLU A 42 5.02 20.17 -4.07
C GLU A 42 5.53 18.88 -3.43
N ILE A 43 5.94 17.91 -4.25
CA ILE A 43 6.55 16.67 -3.78
C ILE A 43 7.87 16.49 -4.52
N ARG A 44 8.95 16.33 -3.76
CA ARG A 44 10.30 16.29 -4.29
C ARG A 44 10.73 14.86 -4.54
N GLN A 45 10.93 14.52 -5.81
CA GLN A 45 11.41 13.21 -6.24
C GLN A 45 12.90 12.96 -5.89
N GLY A 46 13.67 14.02 -5.59
CA GLY A 46 15.10 13.96 -5.32
C GLY A 46 15.44 13.70 -3.86
N MET A 47 15.20 12.50 -3.33
CA MET A 47 15.55 12.13 -1.95
C MET A 47 17.04 12.32 -1.61
N ALA A 48 17.93 12.30 -2.61
CA ALA A 48 19.35 12.59 -2.47
C ALA A 48 19.66 14.04 -2.03
N GLN A 49 18.68 14.95 -2.11
CA GLN A 49 18.80 16.33 -1.62
C GLN A 49 18.54 16.45 -0.12
N ALA A 50 18.04 15.40 0.55
CA ALA A 50 17.85 15.43 1.99
C ALA A 50 19.21 15.50 2.70
N PRO A 51 19.36 16.32 3.75
CA PRO A 51 20.64 16.55 4.41
C PRO A 51 21.17 15.31 5.13
N ASP A 52 20.29 14.50 5.73
CA ASP A 52 20.65 13.27 6.39
C ASP A 52 20.24 12.06 5.53
N GLN A 53 21.25 11.33 5.08
CA GLN A 53 21.12 10.12 4.24
C GLN A 53 21.34 8.82 5.03
N ASP A 54 21.63 8.90 6.34
CA ASP A 54 21.83 7.73 7.20
C ASP A 54 20.47 7.11 7.57
N TRP A 55 19.95 6.33 6.65
CA TRP A 55 18.78 5.49 6.84
C TRP A 55 19.04 4.13 6.20
N PRO A 56 18.64 3.02 6.84
CA PRO A 56 18.95 1.70 6.31
C PRO A 56 18.21 1.43 5.00
N ASP A 57 18.78 0.55 4.21
CA ASP A 57 18.22 0.09 2.94
C ASP A 57 18.51 -1.40 2.77
N TRP A 58 17.50 -2.15 2.32
CA TRP A 58 17.59 -3.60 2.17
C TRP A 58 17.03 -4.03 0.82
N PRO A 59 17.52 -5.15 0.26
CA PRO A 59 16.86 -5.79 -0.88
C PRO A 59 15.38 -6.03 -0.60
N TYR A 60 14.55 -5.89 -1.63
CA TYR A 60 13.10 -6.03 -1.48
C TYR A 60 12.70 -7.38 -0.83
N ASN A 61 13.33 -8.49 -1.23
CA ASN A 61 13.02 -9.82 -0.68
C ASN A 61 13.33 -9.97 0.82
N ASP A 62 14.31 -9.23 1.33
CA ASP A 62 14.57 -9.17 2.77
C ASP A 62 13.41 -8.49 3.49
N THR A 63 12.94 -7.35 2.96
CA THR A 63 11.79 -6.62 3.51
C THR A 63 10.50 -7.44 3.37
N PHE A 64 10.36 -8.23 2.30
CA PHE A 64 9.19 -9.08 2.09
C PHE A 64 9.07 -10.13 3.20
N ASN A 65 10.20 -10.63 3.73
CA ASN A 65 10.21 -11.71 4.72
C ASN A 65 10.31 -11.23 6.17
N ASP A 66 10.73 -9.99 6.40
CA ASP A 66 10.97 -9.43 7.72
C ASP A 66 10.14 -8.13 7.94
N PRO A 67 9.14 -8.15 8.83
CA PRO A 67 8.28 -6.99 9.07
C PRO A 67 9.03 -5.80 9.71
N GLU A 68 10.15 -6.02 10.39
CA GLU A 68 10.98 -4.94 10.94
C GLU A 68 11.76 -4.22 9.84
N LYS A 69 12.41 -4.98 8.95
CA LYS A 69 13.06 -4.41 7.77
C LYS A 69 12.04 -3.71 6.88
N MET A 70 10.84 -4.28 6.70
CA MET A 70 9.77 -3.64 5.95
C MET A 70 9.34 -2.31 6.58
N LEU A 71 9.14 -2.26 7.89
CA LEU A 71 8.79 -1.02 8.59
C LEU A 71 9.81 0.08 8.31
N LEU A 72 11.08 -0.21 8.50
CA LEU A 72 12.16 0.77 8.31
C LEU A 72 12.32 1.17 6.83
N SER A 73 12.16 0.23 5.90
CA SER A 73 12.14 0.52 4.46
C SER A 73 10.97 1.43 4.08
N GLN A 74 9.77 1.19 4.62
CA GLN A 74 8.60 2.05 4.37
C GLN A 74 8.72 3.43 5.02
N LEU A 75 9.38 3.54 6.17
CA LEU A 75 9.64 4.83 6.84
C LEU A 75 10.75 5.65 6.16
N ARG A 76 11.50 5.09 5.21
CA ARG A 76 12.55 5.79 4.48
C ARG A 76 12.03 7.02 3.72
N GLY A 77 10.92 6.85 2.98
CA GLY A 77 10.25 7.95 2.29
C GLY A 77 9.81 9.05 3.25
N PRO A 78 9.01 8.74 4.29
CA PRO A 78 8.65 9.70 5.33
C PRO A 78 9.84 10.42 5.98
N PHE A 79 10.94 9.72 6.25
CA PHE A 79 12.15 10.32 6.80
C PHE A 79 12.75 11.38 5.86
N PHE A 80 12.81 11.13 4.56
CA PHE A 80 13.35 12.10 3.61
C PHE A 80 12.38 13.25 3.33
N HIS A 81 11.10 12.97 3.11
CA HIS A 81 10.10 14.01 2.86
C HIS A 81 9.95 14.98 4.04
N ASN A 82 10.01 14.47 5.27
CA ASN A 82 10.01 15.33 6.46
C ASN A 82 11.19 16.31 6.47
N GLN A 83 12.39 15.87 6.07
CA GLN A 83 13.57 16.75 6.00
C GLN A 83 13.50 17.76 4.85
N LEU A 84 12.95 17.34 3.71
CA LEU A 84 12.78 18.19 2.53
C LEU A 84 11.69 19.25 2.73
N ARG A 85 10.83 19.08 3.74
CA ARG A 85 9.69 19.96 4.03
C ARG A 85 8.81 20.16 2.80
N ASP A 86 8.59 19.09 2.06
CA ASP A 86 7.65 19.07 0.95
C ASP A 86 6.26 18.62 1.45
N ASP A 87 5.28 18.53 0.55
CA ASP A 87 3.88 18.25 0.92
C ASP A 87 3.51 16.77 0.82
N ALA A 88 4.50 15.86 0.78
CA ALA A 88 4.24 14.43 0.68
C ALA A 88 3.60 13.90 1.98
N PRO A 89 2.56 13.05 1.88
CA PRO A 89 2.02 12.36 3.05
C PRO A 89 3.07 11.45 3.68
N LEU A 90 3.23 11.55 5.00
CA LEU A 90 4.04 10.58 5.74
C LEU A 90 3.21 9.31 5.94
N ASN A 91 3.28 8.40 4.98
CA ASN A 91 2.50 7.18 5.02
C ASN A 91 3.36 5.94 4.76
N ILE A 92 2.86 4.79 5.23
CA ILE A 92 3.45 3.47 5.05
C ILE A 92 2.35 2.47 4.71
N ARG A 93 2.72 1.35 4.09
CA ARG A 93 1.80 0.24 3.81
C ARG A 93 2.45 -1.11 4.00
N SER A 94 1.62 -2.16 4.04
CA SER A 94 2.10 -3.53 3.90
C SER A 94 2.55 -3.77 2.44
N ASN A 95 3.85 -3.70 2.19
CA ASN A 95 4.39 -3.63 0.83
C ASN A 95 4.72 -5.01 0.23
N TYR A 96 3.70 -5.83 -0.02
CA TYR A 96 3.85 -7.15 -0.65
C TYR A 96 3.67 -7.14 -2.18
N GLY A 97 3.71 -5.96 -2.80
CA GLY A 97 3.53 -5.77 -4.24
C GLY A 97 2.08 -5.96 -4.70
N THR A 98 1.90 -6.08 -6.02
CA THR A 98 0.58 -6.14 -6.67
C THR A 98 -0.09 -7.51 -6.60
N VAL A 99 0.61 -8.51 -6.06
CA VAL A 99 0.16 -9.90 -5.98
C VAL A 99 -0.79 -10.17 -4.82
N ILE A 100 -1.10 -9.16 -4.00
CA ILE A 100 -1.90 -9.31 -2.77
C ILE A 100 -3.31 -9.80 -3.11
N LEU A 101 -4.09 -9.04 -3.89
CA LEU A 101 -5.47 -9.44 -4.22
C LEU A 101 -5.54 -10.70 -5.11
N PRO A 102 -4.65 -10.89 -6.12
CA PRO A 102 -4.54 -12.17 -6.80
C PRO A 102 -4.33 -13.36 -5.84
N SER A 103 -3.45 -13.22 -4.83
CA SER A 103 -3.19 -14.29 -3.87
C SER A 103 -4.37 -14.60 -2.95
N ILE A 104 -5.17 -13.59 -2.58
CA ILE A 104 -6.41 -13.77 -1.84
C ILE A 104 -7.40 -14.59 -2.68
N LEU A 105 -7.45 -14.33 -3.99
CA LEU A 105 -8.28 -15.05 -4.96
C LEU A 105 -7.73 -16.44 -5.33
N GLY A 106 -6.63 -16.87 -4.72
CA GLY A 106 -6.04 -18.20 -4.93
C GLY A 106 -4.98 -18.27 -6.04
N GLY A 107 -4.60 -17.13 -6.63
CA GLY A 107 -3.46 -17.06 -7.54
C GLY A 107 -2.13 -17.29 -6.81
N SER A 108 -1.19 -17.99 -7.45
CA SER A 108 0.17 -18.13 -6.94
C SER A 108 1.04 -16.96 -7.38
N TYR A 109 2.19 -16.77 -6.72
CA TYR A 109 3.15 -15.73 -7.06
C TYR A 109 4.58 -16.18 -6.76
N GLN A 110 5.55 -15.49 -7.34
CA GLN A 110 6.97 -15.69 -7.06
C GLN A 110 7.65 -14.37 -6.70
N LEU A 111 8.64 -14.44 -5.82
CA LEU A 111 9.59 -13.35 -5.61
C LEU A 111 10.61 -13.34 -6.76
N THR A 112 11.06 -12.16 -7.13
CA THR A 112 12.13 -11.99 -8.12
C THR A 112 13.40 -11.49 -7.42
N GLU A 113 14.55 -11.55 -8.07
CA GLU A 113 15.80 -11.12 -7.43
C GLU A 113 15.87 -9.60 -7.23
N ASN A 114 15.36 -8.82 -8.18
CA ASN A 114 15.58 -7.38 -8.28
C ASN A 114 14.30 -6.55 -8.49
N SER A 115 13.11 -7.14 -8.38
CA SER A 115 11.83 -6.43 -8.61
C SER A 115 10.74 -6.87 -7.63
N LEU A 116 9.57 -6.25 -7.75
CA LEU A 116 8.38 -6.66 -7.00
C LEU A 116 7.91 -8.06 -7.42
N PRO A 117 7.13 -8.76 -6.58
CA PRO A 117 6.68 -10.13 -6.85
C PRO A 117 5.81 -10.19 -8.10
N TRP A 118 5.83 -11.33 -8.79
CA TRP A 118 5.00 -11.58 -9.98
C TRP A 118 3.92 -12.60 -9.69
N ALA A 119 2.68 -12.29 -10.04
CA ALA A 119 1.58 -13.25 -10.01
C ALA A 119 1.74 -14.23 -11.18
N HIS A 120 1.40 -15.49 -10.95
CA HIS A 120 1.22 -16.46 -12.02
C HIS A 120 -0.25 -16.45 -12.46
N HIS A 121 -0.44 -16.49 -13.78
CA HIS A 121 -1.75 -16.68 -14.36
C HIS A 121 -2.29 -18.07 -14.01
N LEU A 122 -3.61 -18.17 -13.91
CA LEU A 122 -4.35 -19.43 -13.92
C LEU A 122 -4.06 -20.15 -15.24
N ALA A 123 -4.07 -21.48 -15.21
CA ALA A 123 -3.51 -22.26 -16.31
C ALA A 123 -4.36 -22.17 -17.59
N ASN A 124 -5.65 -21.88 -17.46
CA ASN A 124 -6.58 -21.81 -18.57
C ASN A 124 -7.90 -21.14 -18.14
N ARG A 125 -8.76 -20.87 -19.13
CA ARG A 125 -10.09 -20.30 -18.94
C ARG A 125 -10.99 -21.06 -17.96
N ARG A 126 -10.90 -22.39 -17.91
CA ARG A 126 -11.76 -23.19 -17.02
C ARG A 126 -11.45 -22.88 -15.55
N GLU A 127 -10.19 -22.66 -15.20
CA GLU A 127 -9.82 -22.23 -13.84
C GLU A 127 -10.37 -20.84 -13.49
N VAL A 128 -10.51 -19.95 -14.49
CA VAL A 128 -11.19 -18.65 -14.31
C VAL A 128 -12.68 -18.85 -14.02
N GLU A 129 -13.35 -19.74 -14.74
CA GLU A 129 -14.76 -20.09 -14.50
C GLU A 129 -14.95 -20.69 -13.09
N GLU A 130 -14.09 -21.62 -12.70
CA GLU A 130 -14.09 -22.24 -11.37
C GLU A 130 -13.81 -21.21 -10.25
N LEU A 131 -12.92 -20.23 -10.47
CA LEU A 131 -12.70 -19.12 -9.56
C LEU A 131 -13.97 -18.28 -9.38
N VAL A 132 -14.63 -17.94 -10.49
CA VAL A 132 -15.87 -17.16 -10.47
C VAL A 132 -16.98 -17.91 -9.73
N ASP A 133 -17.15 -19.20 -10.01
CA ASP A 133 -18.19 -20.04 -9.40
C ASP A 133 -17.98 -20.24 -7.90
N ARG A 134 -16.71 -20.25 -7.43
CA ARG A 134 -16.36 -20.32 -6.01
C ARG A 134 -16.76 -19.06 -5.23
N GLY A 135 -16.84 -17.91 -5.89
CA GLY A 135 -17.19 -16.64 -5.26
C GLY A 135 -16.07 -16.03 -4.39
N VAL A 136 -16.43 -15.05 -3.55
CA VAL A 136 -15.47 -14.30 -2.72
C VAL A 136 -14.84 -15.24 -1.67
N PRO A 137 -13.51 -15.40 -1.65
CA PRO A 137 -12.82 -16.25 -0.69
C PRO A 137 -12.70 -15.57 0.69
N ASP A 138 -12.09 -16.28 1.65
CA ASP A 138 -11.63 -15.64 2.89
C ASP A 138 -10.63 -14.53 2.58
N LEU A 139 -10.92 -13.32 3.05
CA LEU A 139 -10.07 -12.13 2.88
C LEU A 139 -8.70 -12.26 3.57
N ARG A 140 -8.55 -13.24 4.47
CA ARG A 140 -7.30 -13.56 5.15
C ARG A 140 -6.45 -14.59 4.41
N ALA A 141 -6.96 -15.20 3.33
CA ALA A 141 -6.20 -16.12 2.49
C ALA A 141 -5.02 -15.43 1.78
N GLY A 142 -4.06 -16.23 1.32
CA GLY A 142 -2.87 -15.73 0.63
C GLY A 142 -2.11 -14.68 1.45
N LEU A 143 -1.75 -13.56 0.82
CA LEU A 143 -1.10 -12.42 1.49
C LEU A 143 -2.08 -11.51 2.25
N GLY A 144 -3.39 -11.76 2.15
CA GLY A 144 -4.42 -10.93 2.76
C GLY A 144 -4.24 -10.81 4.27
N GLY A 145 -4.11 -11.94 4.98
CA GLY A 145 -3.86 -12.00 6.41
C GLY A 145 -2.53 -11.36 6.81
N ARG A 146 -1.48 -11.62 6.04
CA ARG A 146 -0.12 -11.10 6.27
C ARG A 146 -0.09 -9.57 6.26
N CYS A 147 -0.88 -8.91 5.40
CA CYS A 147 -0.99 -7.45 5.41
C CYS A 147 -1.51 -6.92 6.75
N PHE A 148 -2.56 -7.55 7.31
CA PHE A 148 -3.09 -7.11 8.60
C PHE A 148 -2.11 -7.37 9.74
N GLU A 149 -1.40 -8.50 9.72
CA GLU A 149 -0.36 -8.82 10.71
C GLU A 149 0.76 -7.79 10.69
N THR A 150 1.20 -7.38 9.50
CA THR A 150 2.23 -6.36 9.30
C THR A 150 1.76 -4.98 9.74
N ALA A 151 0.54 -4.57 9.40
CA ALA A 151 -0.01 -3.32 9.92
C ALA A 151 -0.18 -3.35 11.46
N ALA A 152 -0.58 -4.49 12.04
CA ALA A 152 -0.61 -4.65 13.49
C ALA A 152 0.79 -4.52 14.11
N TYR A 153 1.81 -5.08 13.45
CA TYR A 153 3.21 -4.94 13.84
C TYR A 153 3.65 -3.47 13.81
N TYR A 154 3.37 -2.73 12.72
CA TYR A 154 3.68 -1.30 12.62
C TYR A 154 3.05 -0.51 13.76
N ARG A 155 1.75 -0.70 14.02
CA ARG A 155 1.05 -0.01 15.12
C ARG A 155 1.72 -0.28 16.47
N ARG A 156 2.13 -1.52 16.75
CA ARG A 156 2.84 -1.86 18.00
C ARG A 156 4.21 -1.20 18.09
N ARG A 157 4.98 -1.16 16.99
CA ARG A 157 6.32 -0.56 16.98
C ARG A 157 6.30 0.96 17.07
N LEU A 158 5.29 1.61 16.48
CA LEU A 158 5.15 3.07 16.53
C LEU A 158 4.47 3.57 17.82
N ALA A 159 3.76 2.70 18.56
CA ALA A 159 3.01 3.10 19.76
C ALA A 159 3.82 3.85 20.84
N PRO A 160 5.09 3.53 21.11
CA PRO A 160 5.92 4.25 22.09
C PRO A 160 6.33 5.67 21.67
N TYR A 161 6.13 6.04 20.40
CA TYR A 161 6.64 7.27 19.79
C TYR A 161 5.47 8.20 19.43
N PRO A 162 5.15 9.21 20.27
CA PRO A 162 3.94 10.00 20.14
C PRO A 162 3.79 10.72 18.79
N LYS A 163 4.86 11.33 18.25
CA LYS A 163 4.78 12.05 16.97
C LYS A 163 4.61 11.06 15.82
N LEU A 164 5.40 9.99 15.76
CA LEU A 164 5.28 8.92 14.76
C LEU A 164 3.88 8.31 14.75
N ARG A 165 3.34 7.97 15.93
CA ARG A 165 1.99 7.43 16.08
C ARG A 165 0.92 8.37 15.52
N SER A 166 1.15 9.69 15.59
CA SER A 166 0.20 10.70 15.11
C SER A 166 0.37 11.06 13.63
N ALA A 167 1.61 11.07 13.13
CA ALA A 167 1.94 11.58 11.81
C ALA A 167 1.99 10.49 10.73
N ILE A 168 2.37 9.27 11.09
CA ILE A 168 2.53 8.18 10.12
C ILE A 168 1.19 7.50 9.86
N ALA A 169 0.63 7.72 8.67
CA ALA A 169 -0.58 7.04 8.21
C ALA A 169 -0.25 5.62 7.71
N ILE A 170 -1.00 4.61 8.17
CA ILE A 170 -0.91 3.25 7.62
C ILE A 170 -2.06 3.07 6.64
N TYR A 171 -1.80 3.25 5.34
CA TYR A 171 -2.84 3.13 4.33
C TYR A 171 -2.99 1.70 3.80
N HIS A 172 -3.98 1.49 2.95
CA HIS A 172 -4.29 0.16 2.44
C HIS A 172 -3.14 -0.45 1.62
N PRO A 173 -3.03 -1.79 1.58
CA PRO A 173 -2.05 -2.47 0.75
C PRO A 173 -2.32 -2.24 -0.74
N ASP A 174 -1.33 -2.58 -1.57
CA ASP A 174 -1.40 -2.40 -3.02
C ASP A 174 -2.28 -3.46 -3.69
N LEU A 175 -3.60 -3.24 -3.67
CA LEU A 175 -4.58 -4.23 -4.15
C LEU A 175 -4.79 -4.22 -5.68
N GLN A 176 -4.31 -3.18 -6.37
CA GLN A 176 -4.57 -2.91 -7.80
C GLN A 176 -6.05 -2.77 -8.19
N GLY A 177 -6.29 -2.19 -9.37
CA GLY A 177 -7.65 -2.04 -9.89
C GLY A 177 -8.27 -3.38 -10.31
N PRO A 178 -9.61 -3.52 -10.36
CA PRO A 178 -10.25 -4.80 -10.68
C PRO A 178 -9.82 -5.43 -12.01
N PHE A 179 -9.59 -4.61 -13.04
CA PHE A 179 -9.14 -5.13 -14.34
C PHE A 179 -7.67 -5.57 -14.32
N ASP A 180 -6.81 -4.87 -13.58
CA ASP A 180 -5.41 -5.26 -13.44
C ASP A 180 -5.30 -6.61 -12.71
N VAL A 181 -6.06 -6.79 -11.64
CA VAL A 181 -6.15 -8.08 -10.93
C VAL A 181 -6.71 -9.19 -11.82
N ALA A 182 -7.71 -8.87 -12.64
CA ALA A 182 -8.26 -9.82 -13.62
C ALA A 182 -7.21 -10.24 -14.65
N HIS A 183 -6.39 -9.30 -15.13
CA HIS A 183 -5.27 -9.58 -16.03
C HIS A 183 -4.15 -10.36 -15.34
N LEU A 184 -3.82 -10.07 -14.09
CA LEU A 184 -2.83 -10.84 -13.33
C LEU A 184 -3.27 -12.30 -13.14
N LEU A 185 -4.56 -12.56 -12.98
CA LEU A 185 -5.11 -13.91 -12.81
C LEU A 185 -5.33 -14.63 -14.14
N TRP A 186 -5.95 -14.00 -15.14
CA TRP A 186 -6.27 -14.67 -16.41
C TRP A 186 -5.06 -14.66 -17.36
N GLY A 187 -4.23 -13.62 -17.31
CA GLY A 187 -3.17 -13.39 -18.26
C GLY A 187 -3.64 -12.70 -19.53
N HIS A 188 -2.80 -12.72 -20.55
CA HIS A 188 -3.04 -11.99 -21.81
C HIS A 188 -4.29 -12.44 -22.57
N ASP A 189 -4.76 -13.67 -22.34
CA ASP A 189 -5.97 -14.20 -22.98
C ASP A 189 -7.24 -13.43 -22.60
N ILE A 190 -7.23 -12.66 -21.51
CA ILE A 190 -8.35 -11.78 -21.14
C ILE A 190 -8.69 -10.78 -22.25
N PHE A 191 -7.70 -10.34 -23.04
CA PHE A 191 -7.94 -9.40 -24.13
C PHE A 191 -8.78 -10.02 -25.26
N LEU A 192 -8.60 -11.31 -25.54
CA LEU A 192 -9.46 -12.06 -26.44
C LEU A 192 -10.80 -12.38 -25.76
N GLY A 193 -10.77 -12.68 -24.46
CA GLY A 193 -11.95 -12.93 -23.62
C GLY A 193 -12.96 -11.78 -23.64
N LEU A 194 -12.52 -10.53 -23.80
CA LEU A 194 -13.39 -9.36 -23.97
C LEU A 194 -14.34 -9.49 -25.18
N PHE A 195 -13.91 -10.17 -26.24
CA PHE A 195 -14.69 -10.38 -27.46
C PHE A 195 -15.38 -11.74 -27.46
N ASP A 196 -14.63 -12.79 -27.16
CA ASP A 196 -15.10 -14.16 -27.28
C ASP A 196 -16.03 -14.56 -26.14
N SER A 197 -15.88 -13.94 -24.96
CA SER A 197 -16.59 -14.33 -23.73
C SER A 197 -16.77 -13.18 -22.74
N PRO A 198 -17.43 -12.08 -23.17
CA PRO A 198 -17.62 -10.89 -22.35
C PRO A 198 -18.34 -11.19 -21.03
N ASP A 199 -19.28 -12.13 -21.02
CA ASP A 199 -20.02 -12.52 -19.81
C ASP A 199 -19.09 -13.07 -18.72
N LEU A 200 -18.09 -13.88 -19.08
CA LEU A 200 -17.12 -14.40 -18.12
C LEU A 200 -16.22 -13.29 -17.57
N VAL A 201 -15.78 -12.37 -18.44
CA VAL A 201 -14.99 -11.20 -18.02
C VAL A 201 -15.79 -10.34 -17.04
N HIS A 202 -17.06 -10.05 -17.33
CA HIS A 202 -17.92 -9.29 -16.43
C HIS A 202 -18.11 -10.00 -15.08
N ARG A 203 -18.35 -11.32 -15.08
CA ARG A 203 -18.49 -12.09 -13.83
C ARG A 203 -17.19 -12.10 -13.02
N LEU A 204 -16.02 -12.21 -13.68
CA LEU A 204 -14.72 -12.12 -13.01
C LEU A 204 -14.49 -10.74 -12.40
N LEU A 205 -14.75 -9.67 -13.15
CA LEU A 205 -14.63 -8.30 -12.65
C LEU A 205 -15.58 -8.03 -11.49
N ALA A 206 -16.81 -8.56 -11.54
CA ALA A 206 -17.77 -8.46 -10.44
C ALA A 206 -17.24 -9.16 -9.18
N LEU A 207 -16.72 -10.40 -9.31
CA LEU A 207 -16.11 -11.11 -8.19
C LEU A 207 -14.95 -10.32 -7.58
N ILE A 208 -14.01 -9.85 -8.41
CA ILE A 208 -12.84 -9.09 -7.95
C ILE A 208 -13.27 -7.80 -7.26
N THR A 209 -14.25 -7.09 -7.82
CA THR A 209 -14.78 -5.86 -7.24
C THR A 209 -15.40 -6.11 -5.87
N GLU A 210 -16.18 -7.19 -5.71
CA GLU A 210 -16.76 -7.55 -4.42
C GLU A 210 -15.69 -7.94 -3.39
N ALA A 211 -14.68 -8.73 -3.79
CA ALA A 211 -13.54 -9.08 -2.94
C ALA A 211 -12.76 -7.83 -2.52
N TYR A 212 -12.46 -6.92 -3.45
CA TYR A 212 -11.79 -5.64 -3.19
C TYR A 212 -12.57 -4.81 -2.17
N ARG A 213 -13.88 -4.61 -2.40
CA ARG A 213 -14.76 -3.85 -1.50
C ARG A 213 -14.81 -4.46 -0.11
N ALA A 214 -14.92 -5.79 -0.02
CA ALA A 214 -14.96 -6.51 1.25
C ALA A 214 -13.62 -6.37 2.01
N TYR A 215 -12.49 -6.53 1.32
CA TYR A 215 -11.17 -6.34 1.89
C TYR A 215 -10.96 -4.90 2.38
N MET A 216 -11.27 -3.91 1.55
CA MET A 216 -11.11 -2.50 1.91
C MET A 216 -11.97 -2.09 3.11
N ARG A 217 -13.21 -2.57 3.21
CA ARG A 217 -14.04 -2.35 4.40
C ARG A 217 -13.39 -2.94 5.65
N ALA A 218 -12.90 -4.18 5.56
CA ALA A 218 -12.21 -4.82 6.68
C ALA A 218 -10.92 -4.09 7.07
N TRP A 219 -10.14 -3.62 6.09
CA TRP A 219 -8.91 -2.87 6.30
C TRP A 219 -9.17 -1.52 6.97
N LYS A 220 -10.07 -0.71 6.40
CA LYS A 220 -10.42 0.60 6.93
C LYS A 220 -10.94 0.50 8.36
N ALA A 221 -11.82 -0.46 8.64
CA ALA A 221 -12.28 -0.74 9.99
C ALA A 221 -11.14 -1.13 10.96
N PHE A 222 -10.16 -1.90 10.48
CA PHE A 222 -9.02 -2.34 11.28
C PHE A 222 -8.05 -1.19 11.62
N ILE A 223 -7.74 -0.33 10.66
CA ILE A 223 -6.87 0.83 10.85
C ILE A 223 -7.60 1.98 11.56
N GLY A 224 -8.92 2.05 11.45
CA GLY A 224 -9.71 3.19 11.91
C GLY A 224 -9.71 4.36 10.92
N GLU A 225 -9.49 4.08 9.63
CA GLU A 225 -9.54 5.09 8.57
C GLU A 225 -10.98 5.26 8.07
N GLY A 226 -11.40 6.52 7.87
CA GLY A 226 -12.71 6.84 7.28
C GLY A 226 -12.73 6.69 5.75
N ASN A 227 -13.79 7.24 5.13
CA ASN A 227 -13.95 7.28 3.67
C ASN A 227 -13.77 8.68 3.06
N ASP A 228 -13.73 9.74 3.86
CA ASP A 228 -13.69 11.11 3.32
C ASP A 228 -12.32 11.49 2.76
N TRP A 229 -11.27 11.02 3.43
CA TRP A 229 -9.88 11.29 3.09
C TRP A 229 -9.03 10.05 3.33
N THR A 230 -8.09 9.80 2.42
CA THR A 230 -7.14 8.69 2.49
C THR A 230 -5.76 9.18 2.03
N THR A 231 -4.70 8.57 2.55
CA THR A 231 -3.38 8.67 1.92
C THR A 231 -3.19 7.52 0.96
N HIS A 232 -2.57 7.75 -0.19
CA HIS A 232 -2.18 6.69 -1.11
C HIS A 232 -0.95 7.13 -1.91
N TRP A 233 0.16 6.38 -1.82
CA TRP A 233 1.45 6.78 -2.39
C TRP A 233 1.81 8.20 -1.96
N ASP A 234 2.02 9.10 -2.90
CA ASP A 234 2.45 10.48 -2.66
C ASP A 234 1.26 11.43 -2.45
N TYR A 235 0.03 10.93 -2.32
CA TYR A 235 -1.16 11.80 -2.35
C TYR A 235 -2.03 11.68 -1.09
N TYR A 236 -2.56 12.82 -0.65
CA TYR A 236 -3.76 12.90 0.19
C TYR A 236 -4.97 13.06 -0.72
N ILE A 237 -5.80 12.03 -0.83
CA ILE A 237 -6.90 11.99 -1.82
C ILE A 237 -8.23 12.07 -1.10
N ARG A 238 -9.18 12.80 -1.69
CA ARG A 238 -10.58 12.82 -1.27
C ARG A 238 -11.30 11.56 -1.77
N GLY A 239 -12.01 10.88 -0.88
CA GLY A 239 -12.90 9.75 -1.23
C GLY A 239 -14.33 10.18 -1.48
#